data_AF-A0A967MVA4-F1
#
_entry.id   AF-A0A967MVA4-F1
#
_cell.length_a   1.000
_cell.length_b   1.000
_cell.length_c   1.000
_cell.angle_alpha   90.00
_cell.angle_beta   90.00
_cell.angle_gamma   90.00
#
_symmetry.space_group_name_H-M   'P 1'
#
loop_
_entity.id
_entity.type
_entity.pdbx_description
1 polymer ?
#
loop_
_entity_poly.entity_id
_entity_poly.type
_entity_poly.pdbx_seq_one_letter_code
_entity_poly.pdbx_strand_id
1 'polypeptide(L)'
;MNKLVNFSDSISDASGLLVMRNDKVVHEHYVSGGPETLWDTQSVTKSFGAALLLIALDRGVLSLDDPVCGRDDMTVHHLASMTSGFPKPWDANCETSLLFEPGTDFCYSDGGSNILRDVVKDALGVTDLRTFFREEVMELIGASNWEWDERFNAGLYTSVRELAKYGRLWLRKGDWEGGRVFSEYHANLATSASNPGI
;
A
#
# COMPACT_ATOMS: atom_id res chain seq x y z
N MET A 1 34.89 -1.43 -12.26
CA MET A 1 34.25 -0.25 -12.87
C MET A 1 32.77 -0.57 -13.03
N ASN A 2 31.90 -0.02 -12.18
CA ASN A 2 30.46 -0.09 -12.41
C ASN A 2 30.13 0.93 -13.49
N LYS A 3 29.78 0.50 -14.70
CA LYS A 3 29.11 1.37 -15.65
C LYS A 3 27.78 1.78 -15.01
N LEU A 4 27.67 3.04 -14.62
CA LEU A 4 26.36 3.66 -14.44
C LEU A 4 25.66 3.53 -15.80
N VAL A 5 24.58 2.76 -15.86
CA VAL A 5 23.70 2.77 -17.03
C VAL A 5 23.15 4.20 -17.12
N ASN A 6 23.41 4.88 -18.23
CA ASN A 6 22.92 6.23 -18.43
C ASN A 6 21.43 6.13 -18.79
N PHE A 7 20.56 6.20 -17.79
CA PHE A 7 19.12 6.04 -17.93
C PHE A 7 18.43 7.26 -18.57
N SER A 8 19.12 8.40 -18.69
CA SER A 8 18.54 9.67 -19.14
C SER A 8 17.96 9.62 -20.55
N ASP A 9 18.56 8.83 -21.44
CA ASP A 9 18.22 8.87 -22.87
C ASP A 9 17.11 7.87 -23.23
N SER A 10 16.73 6.98 -22.30
CA SER A 10 15.75 5.91 -22.52
C SER A 10 14.48 6.01 -21.68
N ILE A 11 14.39 7.00 -20.78
CA ILE A 11 13.23 7.20 -19.89
C ILE A 11 12.55 8.51 -20.26
N SER A 12 11.93 8.55 -21.45
CA SER A 12 11.10 9.69 -21.87
C SER A 12 9.73 9.70 -21.18
N ASP A 13 9.29 8.54 -20.69
CA ASP A 13 7.90 8.32 -20.29
C ASP A 13 7.69 8.39 -18.77
N ALA A 14 8.77 8.52 -17.97
CA ALA A 14 8.65 8.70 -16.52
C ALA A 14 8.84 10.17 -16.14
N SER A 15 7.86 10.74 -15.44
CA SER A 15 7.93 12.13 -14.98
C SER A 15 9.00 12.37 -13.90
N GLY A 16 9.28 11.34 -13.08
CA GLY A 16 10.32 11.34 -12.05
C GLY A 16 10.83 9.93 -11.74
N LEU A 17 12.14 9.82 -11.47
CA LEU A 17 12.84 8.59 -11.12
C LEU A 17 13.82 8.88 -9.98
N LEU A 18 13.84 7.98 -8.99
CA LEU A 18 14.85 7.98 -7.92
C LEU A 18 15.35 6.56 -7.71
N VAL A 19 16.68 6.39 -7.66
CA VAL A 19 17.34 5.12 -7.30
C VAL A 19 18.09 5.32 -5.99
N MET A 20 17.75 4.50 -5.00
CA MET A 20 18.41 4.46 -3.70
C MET A 20 19.18 3.15 -3.54
N ARG A 21 20.40 3.22 -3.02
CA ARG A 21 21.22 2.06 -2.67
C ARG A 21 21.96 2.32 -1.38
N ASN A 22 21.90 1.36 -0.45
CA ASN A 22 22.55 1.45 0.87
C ASN A 22 22.20 2.77 1.59
N ASP A 23 20.90 3.08 1.65
CA ASP A 23 20.34 4.28 2.28
C ASP A 23 20.82 5.61 1.68
N LYS A 24 21.39 5.58 0.46
CA LYS A 24 21.83 6.78 -0.27
C LYS A 24 21.15 6.86 -1.63
N VAL A 25 20.67 8.05 -1.95
CA VAL A 25 20.22 8.37 -3.31
C VAL A 25 21.45 8.35 -4.23
N VAL A 26 21.45 7.47 -5.22
CA VAL A 26 22.54 7.32 -6.19
C VAL A 26 22.19 7.88 -7.58
N HIS A 27 20.90 8.09 -7.84
CA HIS A 27 20.42 8.73 -9.05
C HIS A 27 19.04 9.36 -8.81
N GLU A 28 18.82 10.55 -9.38
CA GLU A 28 17.51 11.18 -9.52
C GLU A 28 17.41 11.77 -10.93
N HIS A 29 16.25 11.64 -11.54
CA HIS A 29 15.93 12.25 -12.82
C HIS A 29 14.48 12.72 -12.83
N TYR A 30 14.22 13.90 -13.38
CA TYR A 30 12.89 14.48 -13.46
C TYR A 30 12.71 15.05 -14.86
N VAL A 31 11.79 14.47 -15.63
CA VAL A 31 11.44 14.98 -16.96
C VAL A 31 10.58 16.23 -16.84
N SER A 32 9.73 16.29 -15.80
CA SER A 32 8.94 17.47 -15.45
C SER A 32 8.81 17.60 -13.93
N GLY A 33 8.55 18.82 -13.45
CA GLY A 33 8.49 19.09 -12.01
C GLY A 33 9.86 19.04 -11.34
N GLY A 34 9.93 18.49 -10.13
CA GLY A 34 11.15 18.37 -9.36
C GLY A 34 10.98 17.47 -8.14
N PRO A 35 11.97 17.49 -7.22
CA PRO A 35 12.01 16.52 -6.12
C PRO A 35 10.86 16.60 -5.12
N GLU A 36 10.18 17.75 -5.06
CA GLU A 36 9.04 17.99 -4.18
C GLU A 36 7.70 17.94 -4.92
N THR A 37 7.68 17.54 -6.19
CA THR A 37 6.42 17.42 -6.94
C THR A 37 5.58 16.29 -6.37
N LEU A 38 4.32 16.62 -6.03
CA LEU A 38 3.29 15.66 -5.69
C LEU A 38 2.77 14.99 -6.97
N TRP A 39 2.98 13.69 -7.08
CA TRP A 39 2.46 12.87 -8.16
C TRP A 39 1.26 12.07 -7.68
N ASP A 40 0.20 11.99 -8.50
CA ASP A 40 -0.85 10.99 -8.30
C ASP A 40 -0.23 9.60 -8.41
N THR A 41 -0.15 8.90 -7.28
CA THR A 41 0.51 7.58 -7.24
C THR A 41 -0.42 6.45 -7.66
N GLN A 42 -1.70 6.74 -7.93
CA GLN A 42 -2.69 5.78 -8.38
C GLN A 42 -2.69 4.56 -7.43
N SER A 43 -2.57 3.36 -7.98
CA SER A 43 -2.64 2.11 -7.22
C SER A 43 -1.45 1.83 -6.29
N VAL A 44 -0.37 2.61 -6.31
CA VAL A 44 0.65 2.55 -5.25
C VAL A 44 0.02 2.80 -3.87
N THR A 45 -1.05 3.60 -3.82
CA THR A 45 -1.87 3.84 -2.62
C THR A 45 -2.23 2.55 -1.87
N LYS A 46 -2.53 1.45 -2.59
CA LYS A 46 -2.92 0.17 -1.97
C LYS A 46 -1.81 -0.41 -1.08
N SER A 47 -0.55 -0.20 -1.44
CA SER A 47 0.58 -0.67 -0.63
C SER A 47 0.66 0.07 0.70
N PHE A 48 0.39 1.38 0.70
CA PHE A 48 0.27 2.17 1.93
C PHE A 48 -0.92 1.72 2.78
N GLY A 49 -2.08 1.43 2.15
CA GLY A 49 -3.21 0.81 2.82
C GLY A 49 -2.86 -0.55 3.45
N ALA A 50 -2.05 -1.37 2.77
CA ALA A 50 -1.56 -2.64 3.31
C ALA A 50 -0.73 -2.43 4.59
N ALA A 51 0.11 -1.39 4.69
CA ALA A 51 0.81 -1.10 5.93
C ALA A 51 -0.14 -0.81 7.11
N LEU A 52 -1.26 -0.13 6.87
CA LEU A 52 -2.30 0.08 7.89
C LEU A 52 -2.99 -1.22 8.30
N LEU A 53 -3.25 -2.11 7.34
CA LEU A 53 -3.71 -3.47 7.66
C LEU A 53 -2.68 -4.20 8.54
N LEU A 54 -1.39 -4.16 8.20
CA LEU A 54 -0.35 -4.84 8.99
C LEU A 54 -0.27 -4.29 10.42
N ILE A 55 -0.44 -2.98 10.61
CA ILE A 55 -0.53 -2.36 11.94
C ILE A 55 -1.73 -2.93 12.72
N ALA A 56 -2.90 -3.06 12.09
CA ALA A 56 -4.09 -3.63 12.74
C ALA A 56 -3.86 -5.10 13.13
N LEU A 57 -3.21 -5.89 12.28
CA LEU A 57 -2.83 -7.28 12.57
C LEU A 57 -1.83 -7.37 13.72
N ASP A 58 -0.80 -6.53 13.74
CA ASP A 58 0.22 -6.50 14.81
C ASP A 58 -0.36 -6.11 16.17
N ARG A 59 -1.36 -5.22 16.18
CA ARG A 59 -2.08 -4.82 17.39
C ARG A 59 -3.07 -5.89 17.87
N GLY A 60 -3.32 -6.92 17.06
CA GLY A 60 -4.28 -7.98 17.36
C GLY A 60 -5.73 -7.50 17.38
N VAL A 61 -6.03 -6.37 16.72
CA VAL A 61 -7.40 -5.82 16.60
C VAL A 61 -8.13 -6.29 15.34
N LEU A 62 -7.40 -6.96 14.45
CA LEU A 62 -7.92 -7.58 13.23
C LEU A 62 -7.14 -8.87 12.96
N SER A 63 -7.81 -9.86 12.38
CA SER A 63 -7.23 -11.09 11.86
C SER A 63 -7.48 -11.21 10.36
N LEU A 64 -6.59 -11.90 9.64
CA LEU A 64 -6.80 -12.23 8.23
C LEU A 64 -7.99 -13.18 8.01
N ASP A 65 -8.34 -13.96 9.03
CA ASP A 65 -9.46 -14.91 9.00
C ASP A 65 -10.79 -14.29 9.44
N ASP A 66 -10.80 -13.01 9.86
CA ASP A 66 -12.03 -12.36 10.30
C ASP A 66 -13.02 -12.25 9.13
N PRO A 67 -14.30 -12.61 9.35
CA PRO A 67 -15.33 -12.51 8.33
C PRO A 67 -15.61 -11.04 8.00
N VAL A 68 -15.89 -10.76 6.73
CA VAL A 68 -16.18 -9.40 6.25
C VAL A 68 -17.53 -9.35 5.53
N CYS A 69 -18.13 -8.16 5.47
CA CYS A 69 -19.44 -7.96 4.83
C CYS A 69 -20.59 -8.83 5.38
N GLY A 70 -20.47 -9.32 6.63
CA GLY A 70 -21.46 -10.23 7.22
C GLY A 70 -21.53 -11.60 6.51
N ARG A 71 -20.44 -12.01 5.87
CA ARG A 71 -20.32 -13.26 5.10
C ARG A 71 -19.34 -14.21 5.77
N ASP A 72 -19.73 -15.47 5.95
CA ASP A 72 -18.88 -16.50 6.57
C ASP A 72 -17.87 -17.12 5.59
N ASP A 73 -18.09 -16.96 4.27
CA ASP A 73 -17.21 -17.46 3.20
C ASP A 73 -16.18 -16.43 2.73
N MET A 74 -16.16 -15.22 3.30
CA MET A 74 -15.29 -14.14 2.88
C MET A 74 -14.56 -13.54 4.08
N THR A 75 -13.23 -13.48 3.98
CA THR A 75 -12.38 -12.97 5.05
C THR A 75 -11.61 -11.73 4.64
N VAL A 76 -10.97 -11.07 5.61
CA VAL A 76 -10.01 -9.99 5.39
C VAL A 76 -8.91 -10.42 4.40
N HIS A 77 -8.44 -11.67 4.49
CA HIS A 77 -7.45 -12.22 3.57
C HIS A 77 -7.90 -12.08 2.10
N HIS A 78 -9.15 -12.47 1.79
CA HIS A 78 -9.67 -12.40 0.43
C HIS A 78 -9.72 -10.98 -0.14
N LEU A 79 -10.01 -9.99 0.70
CA LEU A 79 -9.93 -8.58 0.30
C LEU A 79 -8.48 -8.16 0.05
N ALA A 80 -7.56 -8.52 0.96
CA ALA A 80 -6.15 -8.13 0.90
C ALA A 80 -5.37 -8.80 -0.25
N SER A 81 -5.79 -9.99 -0.69
CA SER A 81 -5.17 -10.76 -1.78
C SER A 81 -5.83 -10.54 -3.15
N MET A 82 -6.91 -9.74 -3.22
CA MET A 82 -7.73 -9.56 -4.43
C MET A 82 -8.40 -10.86 -4.91
N THR A 83 -8.75 -11.75 -3.99
CA THR A 83 -9.46 -13.01 -4.27
C THR A 83 -10.90 -12.99 -3.72
N SER A 84 -11.44 -11.83 -3.35
CA SER A 84 -12.80 -11.68 -2.82
C SER A 84 -13.91 -11.85 -3.85
N GLY A 85 -13.61 -11.71 -5.15
CA GLY A 85 -14.59 -11.74 -6.22
C GLY A 85 -15.30 -10.41 -6.47
N PHE A 86 -15.02 -9.34 -5.72
CA PHE A 86 -15.58 -8.02 -6.02
C PHE A 86 -15.09 -7.52 -7.39
N PRO A 87 -15.96 -6.90 -8.21
CA PRO A 87 -15.57 -6.38 -9.51
C PRO A 87 -14.62 -5.19 -9.37
N LYS A 88 -13.99 -4.79 -10.48
CA LYS A 88 -13.04 -3.68 -10.49
C LYS A 88 -13.58 -2.33 -10.00
N PRO A 89 -14.78 -1.86 -10.39
CA PRO A 89 -15.24 -0.49 -10.13
C PRO A 89 -15.07 -0.04 -8.66
N TRP A 90 -14.75 1.25 -8.48
CA TRP A 90 -14.38 1.83 -7.18
C TRP A 90 -15.56 1.96 -6.21
N ASP A 91 -16.79 1.82 -6.71
CA ASP A 91 -18.06 1.97 -5.99
C ASP A 91 -18.65 0.64 -5.51
N ALA A 92 -17.97 -0.50 -5.75
CA ALA A 92 -18.39 -1.76 -5.16
C ALA A 92 -18.36 -1.71 -3.62
N ASN A 93 -19.37 -2.33 -3.02
CA ASN A 93 -19.62 -2.39 -1.59
C ASN A 93 -20.04 -3.82 -1.20
N CYS A 94 -20.31 -4.04 0.10
CA CYS A 94 -20.68 -5.36 0.61
C CYS A 94 -21.99 -5.97 0.03
N GLU A 95 -22.82 -5.18 -0.66
CA GLU A 95 -24.04 -5.64 -1.33
C GLU A 95 -23.81 -5.96 -2.82
N THR A 96 -22.62 -5.63 -3.35
CA THR A 96 -22.29 -5.85 -4.76
C THR A 96 -22.13 -7.33 -5.06
N SER A 97 -22.73 -7.78 -6.17
CA SER A 97 -22.60 -9.17 -6.63
C SER A 97 -21.15 -9.53 -6.95
N LEU A 98 -20.72 -10.70 -6.49
CA LEU A 98 -19.37 -11.23 -6.74
C LEU A 98 -19.28 -11.83 -8.15
N LEU A 99 -18.09 -11.75 -8.75
CA LEU A 99 -17.76 -12.37 -10.02
C LEU A 99 -17.50 -13.88 -9.89
N PHE A 100 -17.07 -14.31 -8.71
CA PHE A 100 -16.75 -15.71 -8.36
C PHE A 100 -16.80 -15.89 -6.83
N GLU A 101 -16.71 -17.13 -6.38
CA GLU A 101 -16.67 -17.48 -4.95
C GLU A 101 -15.34 -16.98 -4.32
N PRO A 102 -15.37 -16.35 -3.13
CA PRO A 102 -14.14 -15.86 -2.50
C PRO A 102 -13.08 -16.96 -2.36
N GLY A 103 -11.85 -16.64 -2.75
CA GLY A 103 -10.70 -17.54 -2.69
C GLY A 103 -10.53 -18.46 -3.90
N THR A 104 -11.49 -18.54 -4.83
CA THR A 104 -11.40 -19.48 -5.97
C THR A 104 -10.71 -18.91 -7.21
N ASP A 105 -10.59 -17.58 -7.32
CA ASP A 105 -9.97 -16.89 -8.46
C ASP A 105 -9.40 -15.53 -8.02
N PHE A 106 -8.71 -14.83 -8.92
CA PHE A 106 -8.12 -13.51 -8.70
C PHE A 106 -8.80 -12.45 -9.59
N CYS A 107 -9.20 -11.34 -8.99
CA CYS A 107 -9.64 -10.15 -9.73
C CYS A 107 -9.15 -8.89 -9.04
N TYR A 108 -8.34 -8.10 -9.76
CA TYR A 108 -7.89 -6.82 -9.26
C TYR A 108 -9.08 -5.86 -9.06
N SER A 109 -9.35 -5.50 -7.79
CA SER A 109 -10.55 -4.75 -7.39
C SER A 109 -10.23 -3.45 -6.65
N ASP A 110 -10.71 -2.33 -7.20
CA ASP A 110 -10.65 -1.03 -6.52
C ASP A 110 -11.69 -0.97 -5.40
N GLY A 111 -12.91 -1.43 -5.63
CA GLY A 111 -13.95 -1.47 -4.60
C GLY A 111 -13.59 -2.40 -3.43
N GLY A 112 -13.06 -3.60 -3.70
CA GLY A 112 -12.56 -4.50 -2.65
C GLY A 112 -11.47 -3.87 -1.78
N SER A 113 -10.60 -3.05 -2.37
CA SER A 113 -9.60 -2.28 -1.62
C SER A 113 -10.25 -1.24 -0.70
N ASN A 114 -11.31 -0.57 -1.16
CA ASN A 114 -12.01 0.42 -0.35
C ASN A 114 -12.90 -0.21 0.74
N ILE A 115 -13.41 -1.43 0.53
CA ILE A 115 -14.05 -2.22 1.58
C ILE A 115 -13.01 -2.61 2.64
N LEU A 116 -11.81 -3.05 2.23
CA LEU A 116 -10.71 -3.33 3.16
C LEU A 116 -10.34 -2.11 4.02
N ARG A 117 -10.36 -0.92 3.41
CA ARG A 117 -10.17 0.34 4.13
C ARG A 117 -11.20 0.57 5.23
N ASP A 118 -12.47 0.27 4.98
CA ASP A 118 -13.51 0.40 6.02
C ASP A 118 -13.26 -0.59 7.16
N VAL A 119 -12.98 -1.86 6.82
CA VAL A 119 -12.68 -2.91 7.80
C VAL A 119 -11.47 -2.53 8.68
N VAL A 120 -10.38 -2.05 8.08
CA VAL A 120 -9.18 -1.60 8.81
C VAL A 120 -9.48 -0.39 9.69
N LYS A 121 -10.22 0.59 9.16
CA LYS A 121 -10.60 1.81 9.88
C LYS A 121 -11.45 1.50 11.12
N ASP A 122 -12.44 0.63 10.96
CA ASP A 122 -13.32 0.18 12.03
C ASP A 122 -12.56 -0.63 13.08
N ALA A 123 -11.71 -1.57 12.67
CA ALA A 123 -10.92 -2.41 13.58
C ALA A 123 -9.91 -1.59 14.41
N LEU A 124 -9.32 -0.56 13.82
CA LEU A 124 -8.44 0.37 14.53
C LEU A 124 -9.21 1.33 15.45
N GLY A 125 -10.53 1.42 15.31
CA GLY A 125 -11.38 2.32 16.10
C GLY A 125 -11.13 3.80 15.81
N VAL A 126 -10.73 4.15 14.59
CA VAL A 126 -10.36 5.53 14.21
C VAL A 126 -11.36 6.16 13.25
N THR A 127 -11.67 7.44 13.46
CA THR A 127 -12.59 8.20 12.58
C THR A 127 -11.86 8.98 11.48
N ASP A 128 -10.60 9.36 11.73
CA ASP A 128 -9.71 10.05 10.79
C ASP A 128 -8.50 9.16 10.51
N LEU A 129 -8.58 8.42 9.40
CA LEU A 129 -7.56 7.46 9.00
C LEU A 129 -6.33 8.19 8.44
N ARG A 130 -6.50 9.38 7.87
CA ARG A 130 -5.40 10.21 7.38
C ARG A 130 -4.51 10.68 8.54
N THR A 131 -5.09 11.12 9.64
CA THR A 131 -4.35 11.50 10.85
C THR A 131 -3.61 10.30 11.44
N PHE A 132 -4.27 9.14 11.55
CA PHE A 132 -3.62 7.91 11.99
C PHE A 132 -2.42 7.53 11.10
N PHE A 133 -2.60 7.57 9.78
CA PHE A 133 -1.55 7.28 8.81
C PHE A 133 -0.36 8.25 8.91
N ARG A 134 -0.62 9.54 9.16
CA ARG A 134 0.43 10.53 9.41
C ARG A 134 1.30 10.11 10.59
N GLU A 135 0.68 9.85 11.73
CA GLU A 135 1.36 9.63 13.02
C GLU A 135 2.08 8.29 13.07
N GLU A 136 1.45 7.23 12.55
CA GLU A 136 1.95 5.85 12.68
C GLU A 136 2.92 5.45 11.58
N VAL A 137 2.87 6.12 10.42
CA VAL A 137 3.68 5.75 9.25
C VAL A 137 4.53 6.92 8.77
N MET A 138 3.90 8.01 8.33
CA MET A 138 4.60 9.03 7.54
C MET A 138 5.59 9.83 8.39
N GLU A 139 5.20 10.30 9.57
CA GLU A 139 6.11 11.02 10.49
C GLU A 139 7.27 10.13 10.93
N LEU A 140 7.00 8.86 11.21
CA LEU A 140 8.00 7.88 11.64
C LEU A 140 9.08 7.69 10.56
N ILE A 141 8.69 7.57 9.28
CA ILE A 141 9.66 7.50 8.17
C ILE A 141 10.21 8.86 7.74
N GLY A 142 9.87 9.93 8.45
CA GLY A 142 10.29 11.30 8.14
C GLY A 142 9.71 11.85 6.83
N ALA A 143 8.54 11.37 6.40
CA ALA A 143 7.83 11.82 5.21
C ALA A 143 6.81 12.91 5.52
N SER A 144 6.87 14.01 4.79
CA SER A 144 6.03 15.20 5.03
C SER A 144 5.39 15.77 3.77
N ASN A 145 5.88 15.41 2.58
CA ASN A 145 5.34 15.91 1.32
C ASN A 145 4.34 14.93 0.69
N TRP A 146 3.11 14.94 1.21
CA TRP A 146 2.05 14.04 0.75
C TRP A 146 0.64 14.57 1.05
N GLU A 147 -0.33 14.12 0.24
CA GLU A 147 -1.76 14.31 0.45
C GLU A 147 -2.48 13.00 0.20
N TRP A 148 -3.52 12.72 0.99
CA TRP A 148 -4.30 11.48 0.85
C TRP A 148 -5.75 11.72 1.23
N ASP A 149 -6.66 11.15 0.44
CA ASP A 149 -8.11 11.25 0.64
C ASP A 149 -8.74 10.02 1.31
N GLU A 150 -7.92 9.23 2.02
CA GLU A 150 -8.27 7.99 2.73
C GLU A 150 -8.64 6.78 1.86
N ARG A 151 -8.80 6.92 0.54
CA ARG A 151 -9.14 5.77 -0.31
C ARG A 151 -7.94 4.84 -0.45
N PHE A 152 -8.15 3.53 -0.28
CA PHE A 152 -7.08 2.54 -0.47
C PHE A 152 -6.82 2.27 -1.95
N ASN A 153 -7.83 2.38 -2.81
CA ASN A 153 -7.68 2.03 -4.22
C ASN A 153 -6.74 2.97 -5.00
N ALA A 154 -6.93 4.28 -4.84
CA ALA A 154 -6.15 5.35 -5.47
C ALA A 154 -6.52 6.70 -4.83
N GLY A 155 -5.56 7.33 -4.15
CA GLY A 155 -5.81 8.60 -3.48
C GLY A 155 -4.59 9.28 -2.89
N LEU A 156 -3.44 8.60 -2.84
CA LEU A 156 -2.21 9.17 -2.32
C LEU A 156 -1.47 9.95 -3.41
N TYR A 157 -1.19 11.20 -3.10
CA TYR A 157 -0.28 12.06 -3.83
C TYR A 157 1.00 12.21 -3.01
N THR A 158 2.15 11.94 -3.60
CA THR A 158 3.44 12.14 -2.90
C THR A 158 4.61 12.27 -3.88
N SER A 159 5.78 12.66 -3.38
CA SER A 159 6.99 12.76 -4.18
C SER A 159 7.73 11.43 -4.30
N VAL A 160 8.57 11.29 -5.33
CA VAL A 160 9.42 10.10 -5.50
C VAL A 160 10.41 9.90 -4.35
N ARG A 161 10.76 10.98 -3.63
CA ARG A 161 11.60 10.92 -2.43
C ARG A 161 10.87 10.27 -1.26
N GLU A 162 9.61 10.63 -1.03
CA GLU A 162 8.82 10.00 0.03
C GLU A 162 8.52 8.53 -0.30
N LEU A 163 8.26 8.21 -1.57
CA LEU A 163 8.16 6.81 -2.02
C LEU A 163 9.45 6.03 -1.76
N ALA A 164 10.62 6.65 -1.92
CA ALA A 164 11.89 6.00 -1.63
C ALA A 164 12.08 5.73 -0.12
N LYS A 165 11.65 6.64 0.75
CA LYS A 165 11.62 6.40 2.22
C LYS A 165 10.69 5.23 2.54
N TYR A 166 9.50 5.19 1.95
CA TYR A 166 8.58 4.09 2.13
C TYR A 166 9.12 2.74 1.61
N GLY A 167 9.78 2.74 0.44
CA GLY A 167 10.48 1.55 -0.06
C GLY A 167 11.58 1.08 0.88
N ARG A 168 12.33 2.01 1.49
CA ARG A 168 13.34 1.69 2.52
C ARG A 168 12.70 1.05 3.75
N LEU A 169 11.54 1.52 4.22
CA LEU A 169 10.81 0.88 5.33
C LEU A 169 10.53 -0.60 5.04
N TRP A 170 10.08 -0.93 3.83
CA TRP A 170 9.85 -2.32 3.41
C TRP A 170 11.14 -3.15 3.32
N LEU A 171 12.23 -2.58 2.79
CA LEU A 171 13.54 -3.25 2.80
C LEU A 171 14.06 -3.55 4.20
N ARG A 172 13.62 -2.77 5.20
CA ARG A 172 13.91 -2.94 6.62
C ARG A 172 12.77 -3.65 7.36
N LYS A 173 11.81 -4.22 6.63
CA LYS A 173 10.71 -5.04 7.15
C LYS A 173 9.92 -4.36 8.27
N GLY A 174 9.64 -3.07 8.09
CA GLY A 174 8.85 -2.26 9.02
C GLY A 174 9.67 -1.56 10.10
N ASP A 175 10.99 -1.78 10.17
CA ASP A 175 11.89 -1.04 11.06
C ASP A 175 12.40 0.25 10.40
N TRP A 176 12.38 1.34 11.16
CA TRP A 176 12.94 2.61 10.79
C TRP A 176 13.69 3.20 11.98
N GLU A 177 15.01 2.99 11.98
CA GLU A 177 15.92 3.56 12.99
C GLU A 177 15.54 3.16 14.44
N GLY A 178 15.00 1.95 14.61
CA GLY A 178 14.53 1.42 15.90
C GLY A 178 13.07 1.75 16.23
N GLY A 179 12.41 2.62 15.46
CA GLY A 179 10.95 2.75 15.45
C GLY A 179 10.32 1.71 14.53
N ARG A 180 9.24 1.05 14.96
CA ARG A 180 8.61 -0.03 14.18
C ARG A 180 7.20 0.36 13.74
N VAL A 181 6.96 0.33 12.43
CA VAL A 181 5.63 0.53 11.82
C VAL A 181 4.85 -0.77 11.81
N PHE A 182 5.45 -1.86 11.32
CA PHE A 182 4.86 -3.19 11.33
C PHE A 182 5.94 -4.26 11.58
N SER A 183 5.51 -5.45 12.00
CA SER A 183 6.42 -6.55 12.34
C SER A 183 7.07 -7.15 11.10
N GLU A 184 8.28 -7.68 11.30
CA GLU A 184 8.97 -8.45 10.28
C GLU A 184 8.16 -9.66 9.82
N TYR A 185 7.41 -10.30 10.72
CA TYR A 185 6.52 -11.41 10.38
C TYR A 185 5.49 -11.00 9.34
N HIS A 186 4.73 -9.93 9.60
CA HIS A 186 3.72 -9.44 8.67
C HIS A 186 4.31 -8.82 7.40
N ALA A 187 5.49 -8.21 7.47
CA ALA A 187 6.21 -7.75 6.28
C ALA A 187 6.57 -8.91 5.34
N ASN A 188 7.08 -10.02 5.89
CA ASN A 188 7.39 -11.22 5.10
C ASN A 188 6.12 -11.86 4.53
N LEU A 189 5.04 -11.90 5.31
CA LEU A 189 3.74 -12.41 4.85
C LEU A 189 3.23 -11.60 3.64
N ALA A 190 3.21 -10.27 3.75
CA ALA A 190 2.73 -9.36 2.71
C ALA A 190 3.57 -9.37 1.43
N THR A 191 4.82 -9.86 1.51
CA THR A 191 5.74 -9.98 0.35
C THR A 191 5.92 -11.42 -0.12
N SER A 192 5.15 -12.35 0.43
CA SER A 192 5.06 -13.74 -0.03
C SER A 192 3.89 -13.93 -1.00
N ALA A 193 4.00 -14.92 -1.88
CA ALA A 193 2.91 -15.25 -2.79
C ALA A 193 1.70 -15.76 -2.00
N SER A 194 0.55 -15.11 -2.18
CA SER A 194 -0.69 -15.39 -1.44
C SER A 194 -1.84 -15.87 -2.33
N ASN A 195 -1.68 -15.86 -3.65
CA ASN A 195 -2.73 -16.27 -4.57
C ASN A 195 -2.58 -17.73 -5.00
N PRO A 196 -3.69 -18.46 -5.17
CA PRO A 196 -3.67 -19.83 -5.68
C PRO A 196 -3.29 -19.84 -7.17
N GLY A 197 -1.99 -19.78 -7.48
CA GLY A 197 -1.43 -20.27 -8.74
C GLY A 197 -1.43 -19.33 -9.94
N ILE A 198 -0.73 -18.20 -9.83
CA ILE A 198 0.04 -17.64 -10.96
C ILE A 198 1.49 -17.49 -10.53
#